data_AF-A0A949CCD9-F1
#
_entry.id   AF-A0A949CCD9-F1
#
_cell.length_a   1.000
_cell.length_b   1.000
_cell.length_c   1.000
_cell.angle_alpha   90.00
_cell.angle_beta   90.00
_cell.angle_gamma   90.00
#
_symmetry.space_group_name_H-M   'P 1'
#
loop_
_entity.id
_entity.type
_entity.pdbx_description
1 polymer ?
#
loop_
_entity_poly.entity_id
_entity_poly.type
_entity_poly.pdbx_seq_one_letter_code
_entity_poly.pdbx_strand_id
1 'polypeptide(L)' 'PMTRPEHLMGMKKAGAIITDDGGITCHAAIIARELGIPCIIGTKIATKVLKDGDFVEVDAERGIVKILKKNKT' A
#
# COMPACT_ATOMS: atom_id res chain seq x y z
N PRO A 1 7.29 -0.78 7.21
CA PRO A 1 7.01 0.50 7.91
C PRO A 1 5.49 0.76 8.01
N MET A 2 5.04 1.39 9.11
CA MET A 2 3.64 1.71 9.37
C MET A 2 3.32 3.18 9.02
N THR A 3 2.11 3.46 8.54
CA THR A 3 1.66 4.83 8.26
C THR A 3 1.31 5.60 9.55
N ARG A 4 1.53 6.92 9.55
CA ARG A 4 1.18 7.85 10.65
C ARG A 4 0.17 8.89 10.15
N PRO A 5 -0.56 9.58 11.05
CA PRO A 5 -1.50 10.65 10.67
C PRO A 5 -0.89 11.74 9.78
N GLU A 6 0.41 11.99 9.94
CA GLU A 6 1.19 12.94 9.15
C GLU A 6 1.20 12.60 7.65
N HIS A 7 0.99 11.32 7.28
CA HIS A 7 0.98 10.86 5.89
C HIS A 7 -0.38 11.04 5.19
N LEU A 8 -1.40 11.56 5.89
CA LEU A 8 -2.77 11.65 5.39
C LEU A 8 -2.88 12.36 4.03
N MET A 9 -2.10 13.43 3.82
CA MET A 9 -2.14 14.19 2.57
C MET A 9 -1.63 13.37 1.37
N GLY A 10 -0.66 12.48 1.59
CA GLY A 10 -0.19 11.53 0.59
C GLY A 10 -1.18 10.39 0.35
N MET A 11 -1.77 9.86 1.43
CA MET A 11 -2.77 8.78 1.36
C MET A 11 -4.02 9.20 0.56
N LYS A 12 -4.46 10.47 0.70
CA LYS A 12 -5.57 11.03 -0.10
C LYS A 12 -5.31 11.07 -1.60
N LYS A 13 -4.04 11.11 -2.01
CA LYS A 13 -3.64 11.11 -3.43
C LYS A 13 -3.27 9.72 -3.94
N ALA A 14 -3.21 8.72 -3.07
CA ALA A 14 -2.77 7.38 -3.41
C ALA A 14 -3.92 6.57 -4.04
N GLY A 15 -3.60 5.76 -5.06
CA GLY A 15 -4.55 4.82 -5.65
C GLY A 15 -4.68 3.50 -4.88
N ALA A 16 -3.69 3.17 -4.05
CA ALA A 16 -3.68 2.01 -3.16
C ALA A 16 -2.65 2.22 -2.04
N ILE A 17 -2.80 1.50 -0.92
CA ILE A 17 -1.86 1.55 0.22
C ILE A 17 -1.31 0.16 0.48
N ILE A 18 0.02 0.03 0.53
CA ILE A 18 0.70 -1.21 0.87
C ILE A 18 1.63 -0.94 2.06
N THR A 19 1.52 -1.72 3.14
CA THR A 19 2.40 -1.59 4.31
C THR A 19 3.02 -2.92 4.69
N ASP A 20 4.29 -2.90 5.08
CA ASP A 20 4.97 -4.11 5.56
C ASP A 20 4.51 -4.56 6.93
N ASP A 21 3.98 -3.61 7.71
CA ASP A 21 3.61 -3.82 9.10
C ASP A 21 2.22 -3.22 9.37
N GLY A 22 1.56 -3.73 10.40
CA GLY A 22 0.19 -3.35 10.78
C GLY A 22 -0.81 -4.52 10.70
N GLY A 23 -1.88 -4.37 11.48
CA GLY A 23 -3.03 -5.27 11.51
C GLY A 23 -4.30 -4.61 10.99
N ILE A 24 -5.42 -5.34 10.98
CA ILE A 24 -6.70 -4.90 10.41
C ILE A 24 -7.25 -3.60 11.03
N THR A 25 -6.82 -3.26 12.24
CA THR A 25 -7.20 -2.04 12.98
C THR A 25 -6.13 -0.94 12.93
N CYS A 26 -5.07 -1.10 12.14
CA CYS A 26 -4.02 -0.08 12.07
C CYS A 26 -4.47 1.17 11.31
N HIS A 27 -3.71 2.25 11.48
CA HIS A 27 -3.97 3.52 10.80
C HIS A 27 -4.15 3.38 9.29
N ALA A 28 -3.29 2.59 8.62
CA ALA A 28 -3.39 2.38 7.17
C ALA A 28 -4.72 1.74 6.77
N ALA A 29 -5.14 0.69 7.48
CA ALA A 29 -6.34 -0.07 7.19
C ALA A 29 -7.62 0.75 7.40
N ILE A 30 -7.67 1.54 8.48
CA ILE A 30 -8.83 2.40 8.77
C ILE A 30 -8.96 3.48 7.69
N ILE A 31 -7.89 4.24 7.45
CA ILE A 31 -7.91 5.35 6.49
C ILE A 31 -8.16 4.86 5.07
N ALA A 32 -7.61 3.72 4.67
CA ALA A 32 -7.86 3.20 3.33
C ALA A 32 -9.34 2.84 3.10
N ARG A 33 -10.02 2.30 4.13
CA ARG A 33 -11.46 2.01 4.08
C ARG A 33 -12.29 3.29 3.99
N GLU A 34 -11.90 4.34 4.72
CA GLU A 34 -12.55 5.66 4.64
C GLU A 34 -12.36 6.31 3.27
N LEU A 35 -11.18 6.15 2.66
CA LEU A 35 -10.86 6.68 1.34
C LEU A 35 -11.39 5.81 0.19
N GLY A 36 -11.89 4.60 0.47
CA GLY A 36 -12.39 3.68 -0.55
C GLY A 36 -11.30 3.14 -1.48
N ILE A 37 -10.05 3.07 -1.03
CA ILE A 37 -8.92 2.59 -1.84
C ILE A 37 -8.42 1.22 -1.36
N PRO A 38 -7.90 0.38 -2.27
CA PRO A 38 -7.30 -0.91 -1.93
C PRO A 38 -6.19 -0.78 -0.90
N CYS A 39 -6.18 -1.67 0.11
CA CYS A 39 -5.16 -1.69 1.15
C CYS A 39 -4.69 -3.10 1.44
N ILE A 40 -3.36 -3.30 1.43
CA ILE A 40 -2.72 -4.54 1.84
C ILE A 40 -1.73 -4.20 2.95
N ILE A 41 -1.82 -4.93 4.04
CA ILE A 41 -1.04 -4.72 5.26
C ILE A 41 -0.29 -6.00 5.64
N GLY A 42 0.82 -5.85 6.35
CA GLY A 42 1.59 -7.00 6.86
C GLY A 42 2.37 -7.74 5.79
N THR A 43 2.75 -7.10 4.69
CA THR A 43 3.49 -7.75 3.59
C THR A 43 4.91 -8.17 3.97
N LYS A 44 5.49 -7.57 5.02
CA LYS A 44 6.87 -7.77 5.52
C LYS A 44 8.02 -7.46 4.55
N ILE A 45 7.80 -7.53 3.23
CA ILE A 45 8.83 -7.41 2.19
C ILE A 45 8.49 -6.38 1.09
N ALA A 46 7.32 -5.76 1.10
CA ALA A 46 6.88 -4.86 0.04
C ALA A 46 7.84 -3.70 -0.17
N THR A 47 8.32 -3.02 0.88
CA THR A 47 9.29 -1.91 0.69
C THR A 47 10.67 -2.36 0.18
N LYS A 48 10.98 -3.65 0.22
CA LYS A 48 12.20 -4.22 -0.35
C LYS A 48 12.03 -4.63 -1.81
N VAL A 49 10.81 -5.01 -2.19
CA VAL A 49 10.47 -5.56 -3.51
C VAL A 49 9.99 -4.48 -4.48
N LEU A 50 9.18 -3.55 -3.98
CA LEU A 50 8.62 -2.42 -4.72
C LEU A 50 9.61 -1.27 -4.72
N LYS A 51 9.82 -0.68 -5.89
CA LYS A 51 10.66 0.51 -6.04
C LYS A 51 9.89 1.65 -6.69
N ASP A 52 10.36 2.87 -6.47
CA ASP A 52 9.75 4.06 -7.06
C ASP A 52 9.73 3.96 -8.60
N GLY A 53 8.55 4.23 -9.15
CA GLY A 53 8.26 4.11 -10.59
C GLY A 53 7.86 2.71 -11.06
N ASP A 54 7.81 1.70 -10.19
CA ASP A 54 7.23 0.40 -10.54
C ASP A 54 5.72 0.55 -10.79
N PHE A 55 5.24 -0.02 -11.90
CA PHE A 55 3.82 -0.09 -12.19
C PHE A 55 3.26 -1.35 -11.55
N VAL A 56 2.34 -1.18 -10.60
CA VAL A 56 1.82 -2.26 -9.75
C VAL A 56 0.30 -2.37 -9.84
N GLU A 57 -0.17 -3.60 -9.78
CA GLU A 57 -1.58 -3.96 -9.60
C GLU A 57 -1.77 -4.45 -8.16
N VAL A 58 -2.83 -3.97 -7.51
CA VAL A 58 -3.14 -4.29 -6.12
C VAL A 58 -4.56 -4.87 -6.06
N ASP A 59 -4.66 -6.16 -5.76
CA ASP A 59 -5.91 -6.87 -5.51
C ASP A 59 -6.08 -7.05 -3.99
N ALA A 60 -6.88 -6.18 -3.38
CA ALA A 60 -7.12 -6.20 -1.94
C ALA A 60 -8.08 -7.32 -1.49
N GLU A 61 -8.89 -7.89 -2.39
CA GLU A 61 -9.78 -9.02 -2.06
C GLU A 61 -8.98 -10.31 -1.92
N ARG A 62 -8.01 -10.53 -2.81
CA ARG A 62 -7.12 -11.70 -2.77
C ARG A 62 -5.85 -11.46 -1.96
N GLY A 63 -5.55 -10.21 -1.61
CA GLY A 63 -4.32 -9.83 -0.91
C GLY A 63 -3.06 -9.97 -1.79
N ILE A 64 -3.17 -9.71 -3.10
CA ILE A 64 -2.08 -9.89 -4.06
C ILE A 64 -1.58 -8.54 -4.55
N VAL A 65 -0.25 -8.37 -4.55
CA VAL A 65 0.44 -7.25 -5.22
C VAL A 65 1.25 -7.81 -6.38
N LYS A 66 1.03 -7.31 -7.59
CA LYS A 66 1.75 -7.74 -8.79
C LYS A 66 2.44 -6.57 -9.46
N ILE A 67 3.71 -6.75 -9.82
CA ILE A 67 4.44 -5.75 -10.62
C ILE A 67 4.12 -6.02 -12.09
N LEU A 68 3.41 -5.09 -12.74
CA LEU A 68 3.07 -5.15 -14.16
C LEU A 68 4.24 -4.69 -15.02
N LYS A 69 4.96 -3.65 -14.59
CA LYS A 69 6.13 -3.13 -15.28
C LYS A 69 7.16 -2.64 -14.26
N LYS A 70 8.35 -3.24 -14.29
CA LYS A 70 9.50 -2.75 -13.54
C LYS A 70 9.96 -1.43 -14.15
N ASN A 71 10.28 -0.45 -13.31
CA ASN A 71 10.94 0.76 -13.77
C ASN A 71 12.30 0.35 -14.37
N LYS A 72 12.47 0.52 -15.69
CA LYS A 72 13.76 0.29 -16.35
C LYS A 72 14.64 1.49 -16.00
N THR A 73 15.55 1.30 -15.05
CA THR A 73 16.78 2.11 -15.04
C THR A 73 17.66 1.66 -16.20
#